data_AF-A0A7Y0K8R5-F1
#
_entry.id   AF-A0A7Y0K8R5-F1
#
_cell.length_a   1.000
_cell.length_b   1.000
_cell.length_c   1.000
_cell.angle_alpha   90.00
_cell.angle_beta   90.00
_cell.angle_gamma   90.00
#
_symmetry.space_group_name_H-M   'P 1'
#
loop_
_entity.id
_entity.type
_entity.pdbx_description
1 polymer ?
#
loop_
_entity_poly.entity_id
_entity_poly.type
_entity_poly.pdbx_seq_one_letter_code
_entity_poly.pdbx_strand_id
1 'polypeptide(L)' 'MFIQEHNNLYAIKYNHTSYYAMDFKRLDWINGLCYMTFYQADTGKWFTFERNKMKWMTKEKQNLVS' A
#
# COMPACT_ATOMS: atom_id res chain seq x y z
N MET A 1 0.95 7.98 -5.12
CA MET A 1 1.51 6.81 -4.39
C MET A 1 1.08 5.56 -5.13
N PHE A 2 1.95 4.57 -5.29
CA PHE A 2 1.58 3.29 -5.90
C PHE A 2 1.67 2.18 -4.86
N ILE A 3 0.72 1.26 -4.89
CA ILE A 3 0.70 0.11 -4.00
C ILE A 3 0.45 -1.16 -4.82
N GLN A 4 1.23 -2.20 -4.53
CA GLN A 4 1.12 -3.52 -5.15
C GLN A 4 1.14 -4.58 -4.05
N GLU A 5 0.26 -5.56 -4.14
CA GLU A 5 0.18 -6.68 -3.21
C GLU A 5 0.89 -7.92 -3.78
N HIS A 6 1.67 -8.59 -2.94
CA HIS A 6 2.33 -9.85 -3.24
C HIS A 6 2.45 -10.70 -1.98
N ASN A 7 1.86 -11.89 -1.99
CA ASN A 7 1.87 -12.84 -0.85
C ASN A 7 1.46 -12.20 0.49
N ASN A 8 0.33 -11.48 0.52
CA ASN A 8 -0.22 -10.76 1.67
C ASN A 8 0.66 -9.62 2.23
N LEU A 9 1.75 -9.27 1.54
CA LEU A 9 2.57 -8.10 1.85
C LEU A 9 2.44 -7.07 0.72
N TYR A 10 2.61 -5.81 1.08
CA TYR A 10 2.54 -4.69 0.16
C TYR A 10 3.93 -4.15 -0.17
N ALA A 11 4.07 -3.73 -1.42
CA ALA A 11 5.13 -2.84 -1.87
C ALA A 11 4.50 -1.47 -2.16
N ILE A 12 5.04 -0.41 -1.56
CA ILE A 12 4.52 0.96 -1.67
C ILE A 12 5.61 1.85 -2.25
N LYS A 13 5.28 2.65 -3.26
CA LYS A 13 6.18 3.69 -3.81
C LYS A 13 5.59 5.07 -3.59
N TYR A 14 6.31 5.92 -2.86
CA TYR A 14 5.89 7.26 -2.49
C TYR A 14 7.08 8.22 -2.49
N ASN A 15 6.95 9.38 -3.17
CA ASN A 15 7.98 10.43 -3.24
C ASN A 15 9.42 9.91 -3.45
N HIS A 16 9.62 9.08 -4.49
CA HIS A 16 10.90 8.44 -4.83
C HIS A 16 11.43 7.41 -3.81
N THR A 17 10.74 7.19 -2.69
CA THR A 17 11.02 6.11 -1.74
C THR A 17 10.19 4.88 -2.06
N SER A 18 10.81 3.71 -1.96
CA SER A 18 10.14 2.40 -2.05
C SER A 18 10.14 1.74 -0.67
N TYR A 19 8.98 1.23 -0.27
CA TYR A 19 8.77 0.48 0.96
C TYR A 19 8.35 -0.94 0.58
N TYR A 20 8.98 -1.94 1.18
CA TYR A 20 8.75 -3.35 0.88
C TYR A 20 8.39 -4.11 2.16
N ALA A 21 7.86 -5.32 2.02
CA ALA A 21 7.43 -6.15 3.15
C ALA A 21 6.48 -5.41 4.11
N MET A 22 5.57 -4.62 3.55
CA MET A 22 4.60 -3.82 4.30
C MET A 22 3.39 -4.67 4.64
N ASP A 23 3.19 -4.97 5.91
CA ASP A 23 2.03 -5.70 6.41
C ASP A 23 0.93 -4.71 6.79
N PHE A 24 -0.24 -4.82 6.15
CA PHE A 24 -1.36 -3.93 6.42
C PHE A 24 -1.96 -4.22 7.79
N LYS A 25 -2.15 -3.18 8.60
CA LYS A 25 -2.66 -3.33 9.98
C LYS A 25 -4.04 -2.75 10.19
N ARG A 26 -4.30 -1.54 9.70
CA ARG A 26 -5.60 -0.89 9.91
C ARG A 26 -5.87 0.26 8.96
N LEU A 27 -7.16 0.60 8.88
CA LEU A 27 -7.70 1.78 8.25
C LEU A 27 -8.29 2.70 9.32
N ASP A 28 -7.91 3.97 9.29
CA ASP A 28 -8.40 5.00 10.21
C ASP A 28 -9.09 6.11 9.43
N TRP A 29 -10.25 6.58 9.89
CA TRP A 29 -10.94 7.75 9.33
C TRP A 29 -10.82 8.93 10.29
N ILE A 30 -10.17 9.99 9.85
CA ILE A 30 -9.92 11.19 10.67
C ILE A 30 -10.31 12.41 9.83
N ASN A 31 -11.26 13.21 10.32
CA ASN A 31 -11.75 14.42 9.65
C ASN A 31 -12.15 14.20 8.17
N GLY A 32 -12.79 13.07 7.88
CA GLY A 32 -13.23 12.71 6.51
C GLY A 32 -12.12 12.20 5.59
N LEU A 33 -10.87 12.15 6.05
CA LEU A 33 -9.75 11.56 5.34
C LEU A 33 -9.50 10.13 5.83
N CYS A 34 -9.26 9.23 4.89
CA CYS A 34 -8.97 7.83 5.18
C CYS A 34 -7.45 7.60 5.15
N TYR A 35 -6.92 6.95 6.17
CA TYR A 35 -5.51 6.63 6.33
C TYR A 35 -5.31 5.12 6.44
N MET A 36 -4.25 4.61 5.83
CA MET A 36 -3.84 3.21 5.89
C MET A 36 -2.52 3.11 6.65
N THR A 37 -2.49 2.25 7.66
CA THR A 37 -1.30 2.00 8.47
C THR A 37 -0.72 0.63 8.17
N PHE A 38 0.59 0.59 7.98
CA PHE A 38 1.38 -0.59 7.67
C PHE A 38 2.52 -0.74 8.68
N TYR A 39 2.86 -1.99 8.97
CA TYR A 39 4.07 -2.37 9.69
C TYR A 39 5.09 -2.94 8.71
N GLN A 40 6.31 -2.44 8.73
CA GLN A 40 7.38 -2.93 7.87
C GLN A 40 8.15 -4.05 8.59
N ALA A 41 8.02 -5.28 8.10
CA ALA A 41 8.48 -6.46 8.83
C ALA A 41 10.01 -6.53 9.02
N ASP A 42 10.78 -5.99 8.07
CA ASP A 42 12.25 -6.02 8.06
C ASP A 42 12.89 -5.01 9.04
N THR A 43 12.28 -3.84 9.22
CA THR A 43 12.81 -2.74 10.05
C THR A 43 12.06 -2.52 11.35
N GLY A 44 10.89 -3.14 11.50
CA GLY A 44 10.00 -2.95 12.64
C GLY A 44 9.34 -1.57 12.72
N LYS A 45 9.38 -0.80 11.64
CA LYS A 45 8.85 0.57 11.58
C LYS A 45 7.39 0.59 11.16
N TRP A 46 6.69 1.63 11.63
CA TRP A 46 5.29 1.89 11.29
C TRP A 46 5.18 3.03 10.29
N PHE A 47 4.29 2.88 9.32
CA PHE A 47 4.05 3.89 8.29
C PHE A 47 2.56 4.08 8.08
N THR A 48 2.14 5.33 7.98
CA THR A 48 0.75 5.70 7.72
C THR A 48 0.68 6.57 6.47
N PHE A 49 -0.23 6.22 5.56
CA PHE A 49 -0.41 6.91 4.30
C PHE A 49 -1.88 7.27 4.09
N GLU A 50 -2.16 8.43 3.51
CA GLU A 50 -3.51 8.82 3.14
C GLU A 50 -4.00 7.97 1.95
N ARG A 51 -5.11 7.26 2.13
CA ARG A 51 -5.70 6.34 1.15
C ARG A 51 -6.07 7.06 -0.14
N ASN A 52 -6.56 8.29 -0.04
CA ASN A 52 -7.06 9.06 -1.19
C ASN A 52 -5.95 9.38 -2.21
N LYS A 53 -4.68 9.30 -1.80
CA LYS A 53 -3.50 9.52 -2.65
C LYS A 53 -2.92 8.21 -3.24
N MET A 54 -3.54 7.06 -2.93
CA MET A 54 -3.16 5.73 -3.42
C MET A 54 -3.69 5.50 -4.85
N LYS A 55 -2.81 5.07 -5.75
CA LYS A 55 -3.17 4.37 -6.98
C LYS A 55 -2.85 2.90 -6.79
N TRP A 56 -3.89 2.07 -6.79
CA TRP A 56 -3.73 0.61 -6.73
C TRP A 56 -3.21 0.12 -8.07
N MET A 57 -2.06 -0.56 -8.07
CA MET A 57 -1.67 -1.36 -9.22
C MET A 57 -2.38 -2.70 -9.07
N THR A 58 -3.64 -2.74 -9.51
CA THR A 58 -4.30 -4.02 -9.79
C THR A 58 -3.40 -4.76 -10.76
N LYS A 59 -3.01 -6.00 -10.45
CA LYS A 59 -2.37 -6.90 -11.42
C LYS A 59 -3.14 -6.72 -12.73
N GLU A 60 -2.46 -6.29 -13.78
CA GLU A 60 -3.02 -6.32 -15.11
C GLU A 60 -3.52 -7.76 -15.33
N LYS A 61 -4.85 -7.96 -15.24
CA LYS A 61 -5.53 -8.98 -16.03
C LYS A 61 -5.54 -8.48 -17.49
N GLN A 62 -4.37 -8.13 -18.03
CA GLN A 62 -4.11 -8.13 -19.46
C GLN A 62 -3.76 -9.57 -19.79
N ASN A 63 -4.81 -10.34 -20.09
CA ASN A 63 -4.86 -11.62 -20.79
C ASN A 63 -6.08 -12.34 -20.25
N LEU A 64 -7.20 -12.23 -20.96
CA LEU A 64 -8.22 -13.26 -21.21
C LEU A 64 -9.36 -12.64 -22.04
N VAL A 65 -9.02 -12.05 -23.18
CA VAL A 65 -9.81 -12.19 -24.41
C VAL A 65 -8.78 -12.40 -25.51
N SER A 66 -8.42 -13.67 -25.73
CA SER A 66 -7.80 -14.16 -26.95
C SER A 66 -8.86 -14.88 -27.76
#